data_AF-A0A5B8U4X3-F1
#
_entry.id   AF-A0A5B8U4X3-F1
#
_cell.length_a   1.000
_cell.length_b   1.000
_cell.length_c   1.000
_cell.angle_alpha   90.00
_cell.angle_beta   90.00
_cell.angle_gamma   90.00
#
_symmetry.space_group_name_H-M   'P 1'
#
loop_
_entity.id
_entity.type
_entity.pdbx_description
1 polymer ?
#
loop_
_entity_poly.entity_id
_entity_poly.type
_entity_poly.pdbx_seq_one_letter_code
_entity_poly.pdbx_strand_id
1 'polypeptide(L)' 'MSTLTAVQASAAPSLAQETEAWWFGDALLEFLVPAHATDGRIAAFRSSMPAGFSPARHMHSREDELLLVGSPR' A
#
# COMPACT_ATOMS: atom_id res chain seq x y z
N MET A 1 -32.75 11.24 -1.80
CA MET A 1 -31.87 10.72 -2.86
C MET A 1 -30.85 9.82 -2.21
N SER A 2 -30.93 8.51 -2.41
CA SER A 2 -29.94 7.56 -1.89
C SER A 2 -28.92 7.27 -2.96
N THR A 3 -27.68 7.70 -2.73
CA THR A 3 -26.53 7.38 -3.56
C THR A 3 -26.12 5.94 -3.27
N LEU A 4 -26.17 5.08 -4.29
CA LEU A 4 -25.61 3.73 -4.26
C LEU A 4 -24.08 3.86 -4.32
N THR A 5 -23.40 3.61 -3.19
CA THR A 5 -21.96 3.36 -3.21
C THR A 5 -21.76 1.99 -3.85
N ALA A 6 -21.18 1.96 -5.05
CA ALA A 6 -20.78 0.70 -5.68
C ALA A 6 -19.72 0.05 -4.78
N VAL A 7 -20.09 -1.05 -4.12
CA VAL A 7 -19.12 -1.95 -3.51
C VAL A 7 -18.38 -2.60 -4.67
N GLN A 8 -17.14 -2.19 -4.92
CA GLN A 8 -16.27 -2.91 -5.85
C GLN A 8 -16.18 -4.35 -5.37
N ALA A 9 -16.63 -5.26 -6.21
CA ALA A 9 -16.56 -6.69 -5.96
C ALA A 9 -15.11 -7.11 -5.69
N SER A 10 -14.93 -8.06 -4.76
CA SER A 10 -13.69 -8.82 -4.54
C SER A 10 -12.97 -9.03 -5.86
N ALA A 11 -11.81 -8.39 -6.03
CA ALA A 11 -11.14 -8.32 -7.32
C ALA A 11 -10.83 -9.72 -7.86
N ALA A 12 -11.20 -9.99 -9.11
CA ALA A 12 -10.75 -11.15 -9.85
C ALA A 12 -9.21 -11.18 -9.86
N PRO A 13 -8.56 -12.36 -9.95
CA PRO A 13 -7.11 -12.45 -9.99
C PRO A 13 -6.55 -11.54 -11.09
N SER A 14 -5.65 -10.63 -10.70
CA SER A 14 -5.05 -9.65 -11.59
C SER A 14 -3.53 -9.67 -11.44
N LEU A 15 -2.81 -9.45 -12.54
CA LEU A 15 -1.34 -9.42 -12.60
C LEU A 15 -0.80 -8.00 -12.40
N ALA A 16 -1.60 -7.00 -12.73
CA ALA A 16 -1.24 -5.60 -12.62
C ALA A 16 -2.51 -4.83 -12.26
N GLN A 17 -2.51 -4.20 -11.09
CA GLN A 17 -3.45 -3.14 -10.75
C GLN A 17 -2.74 -1.81 -10.99
N GLU A 18 -3.46 -0.79 -11.46
CA GLU A 18 -2.90 0.56 -11.54
C GLU A 18 -2.38 0.95 -10.16
N THR A 19 -1.09 1.24 -10.09
CA THR A 19 -0.42 1.58 -8.83
C THR A 19 -0.81 3.00 -8.45
N GLU A 20 -1.36 3.15 -7.25
CA GLU A 20 -1.54 4.47 -6.66
C GLU A 20 -0.26 4.88 -5.94
N ALA A 21 0.25 6.08 -6.25
CA ALA A 21 1.50 6.58 -5.71
C ALA A 21 1.27 7.76 -4.78
N TRP A 22 1.86 7.70 -3.60
CA TRP A 22 1.73 8.71 -2.56
C TRP A 22 3.10 9.12 -2.03
N TRP A 23 3.28 10.42 -1.77
CA TRP A 23 4.45 10.93 -1.07
C TRP A 23 4.22 10.94 0.44
N PHE A 24 5.18 10.40 1.19
CA PHE A 24 5.24 10.47 2.64
C PHE A 24 6.62 11.03 3.05
N GLY A 25 6.67 12.33 3.34
CA GLY A 25 7.95 13.02 3.44
C GLY A 25 8.75 12.87 2.15
N ASP A 26 9.99 12.39 2.26
CA ASP A 26 10.88 12.13 1.12
C ASP A 26 10.79 10.70 0.57
N ALA A 27 9.86 9.87 1.08
CA ALA A 27 9.60 8.54 0.56
C ALA A 27 8.44 8.54 -0.44
N LEU A 28 8.63 7.87 -1.57
CA LEU A 28 7.58 7.51 -2.51
C LEU A 28 7.02 6.13 -2.14
N LEU A 29 5.71 6.05 -1.90
CA LEU A 29 4.98 4.80 -1.66
C LEU A 29 4.13 4.46 -2.89
N GLU A 30 4.48 3.38 -3.58
CA GLU A 30 3.72 2.85 -4.72
C GLU A 30 2.90 1.63 -4.27
N PHE A 31 1.58 1.74 -4.15
CA PHE A 31 0.73 0.62 -3.74
C PHE A 31 0.57 -0.38 -4.88
N LEU A 32 1.18 -1.55 -4.71
CA LEU A 32 1.09 -2.68 -5.65
C LEU A 32 -0.20 -3.48 -5.44
N VAL A 33 -0.62 -3.58 -4.17
CA VAL A 33 -1.87 -4.20 -3.75
C VAL A 33 -2.53 -3.26 -2.75
N PRO A 34 -3.50 -2.42 -3.16
CA PRO A 34 -4.20 -1.56 -2.23
C PRO A 34 -5.18 -2.38 -1.36
N ALA A 35 -5.45 -1.93 -0.14
CA ALA A 35 -6.26 -2.69 0.81
C ALA A 35 -7.66 -3.06 0.27
N HIS A 36 -8.29 -2.18 -0.50
CA HIS A 36 -9.62 -2.44 -1.08
C HIS A 36 -9.61 -3.59 -2.10
N ALA A 37 -8.47 -3.91 -2.72
CA ALA A 37 -8.37 -5.01 -3.69
C ALA A 37 -8.43 -6.38 -3.02
N THR A 38 -8.17 -6.45 -1.72
CA THR A 38 -8.12 -7.71 -0.95
C THR A 38 -9.14 -7.75 0.19
N ASP A 39 -10.10 -6.83 0.19
CA ASP A 39 -11.07 -6.63 1.28
C ASP A 39 -10.37 -6.39 2.64
N GLY A 40 -9.25 -5.68 2.63
CA GLY A 40 -8.48 -5.33 3.82
C GLY A 40 -7.62 -6.46 4.39
N ARG A 41 -7.52 -7.61 3.72
CA ARG A 41 -6.72 -8.75 4.19
C ARG A 41 -5.21 -8.51 4.12
N ILE A 42 -4.76 -7.81 3.08
CA ILE A 42 -3.36 -7.41 2.92
C ILE A 42 -3.26 -6.15 2.06
N ALA A 43 -2.35 -5.26 2.44
CA ALA A 43 -1.87 -4.20 1.57
C ALA A 43 -0.37 -4.40 1.34
N ALA A 44 0.08 -4.13 0.12
CA ALA A 44 1.49 -4.18 -0.23
C ALA A 44 1.85 -2.93 -1.03
N PHE A 45 2.93 -2.27 -0.62
CA PHE A 45 3.48 -1.13 -1.33
C PHE A 45 4.99 -1.29 -1.47
N ARG A 46 5.54 -0.67 -2.50
CA ARG A 46 6.97 -0.46 -2.66
C ARG A 46 7.31 0.92 -2.15
N SER A 47 8.26 0.98 -1.21
CA SER A 47 8.77 2.23 -0.68
C SER A 47 10.13 2.53 -1.31
N SER A 48 10.27 3.71 -1.90
CA SER A 48 11.55 4.25 -2.39
C SER A 48 11.88 5.48 -1.57
N MET A 49 13.02 5.47 -0.87
CA MET A 49 13.42 6.55 0.03
C MET A 49 14.92 6.85 -0.10
N PRO A 50 15.35 8.11 0.08
CA PRO A 50 16.77 8.45 0.05
C PRO A 50 17.50 7.87 1.27
N ALA A 51 18.82 7.70 1.14
CA ALA A 51 19.66 7.22 2.23
C ALA A 51 19.52 8.14 3.46
N GLY A 52 19.30 7.52 4.63
CA GLY A 52 19.12 8.24 5.89
C GLY A 52 17.67 8.65 6.20
N PHE A 53 16.74 8.54 5.26
CA PHE A 53 15.32 8.74 5.56
C PHE A 53 14.75 7.51 6.29
N SER A 54 13.88 7.76 7.27
CA SER A 54 13.08 6.74 7.91
C SER A 54 11.80 7.35 8.48
N PRO A 55 10.68 6.61 8.56
CA PRO A 55 9.52 7.06 9.31
C PRO A 55 9.88 7.23 10.80
N ALA A 56 9.18 8.15 11.48
CA ALA A 56 9.33 8.29 12.92
C ALA A 56 8.98 6.97 13.64
N ARG A 57 9.60 6.72 14.79
CA ARG A 57 9.31 5.53 15.61
C ARG A 57 7.83 5.50 16.00
N HIS A 58 7.14 4.41 15.66
CA HIS A 58 5.72 4.21 15.96
C HIS A 58 5.42 2.73 16.26
N MET A 59 4.15 2.42 16.52
CA MET A 59 3.67 1.07 16.76
C MET A 59 2.32 0.86 16.08
N HIS A 60 2.14 -0.34 15.53
CA HIS A 60 0.86 -0.83 15.07
C HIS A 60 0.20 -1.64 16.18
N SER A 61 -1.03 -1.27 16.57
CA SER A 61 -1.77 -1.97 17.64
C SER A 61 -2.73 -3.03 17.10
N ARG A 62 -2.97 -3.04 15.77
CA ARG A 62 -3.97 -3.89 15.12
C ARG A 62 -3.46 -4.50 13.81
N GLU A 63 -2.24 -4.18 13.41
CA GLU A 63 -1.65 -4.59 12.14
C GLU A 63 -0.27 -5.20 12.39
N ASP A 64 0.04 -6.24 11.63
CA ASP A 64 1.41 -6.75 11.49
C ASP A 64 2.05 -6.12 10.26
N GLU A 65 3.32 -5.72 10.35
CA GLU A 65 4.07 -5.14 9.24
C GLU A 65 5.31 -5.99 8.93
N LEU A 66 5.54 -6.26 7.65
CA LEU A 66 6.71 -6.97 7.15
C LEU A 66 7.45 -6.11 6.13
N LEU A 67 8.76 -5.96 6.31
CA LEU A 67 9.62 -5.23 5.39
C LEU A 67 10.55 -6.21 4.66
N LEU A 68 10.52 -6.16 3.33
CA LEU A 68 11.48 -6.86 2.48
C LEU A 68 12.39 -5.83 1.81
N VAL A 69 13.69 -5.95 2.05
CA VAL A 69 14.69 -5.10 1.42
C VAL A 69 15.11 -5.75 0.10
N GLY A 70 14.70 -5.13 -1.00
CA GLY A 70 15.14 -5.52 -2.34
C GLY A 70 16.50 -4.93 -2.68
N SER A 71 17.15 -5.49 -3.70
CA SER A 71 18.31 -4.83 -4.32
C SER A 71 17.87 -3.54 -5.02
N PRO A 72 18.71 -2.49 -5.03
CA PRO A 72 18.44 -1.32 -5.86
C PRO A 72 18.33 -1.76 -7.33
N ARG A 73 17.38 -1.15 -8.05
CA ARG A 73 17.24 -1.32 -9.50
C ARG A 73 18.20 -0.42 -10.25
#